data_AF-A0A661JBX9-F1
#
_entry.id   AF-A0A661JBX9-F1
#
_cell.length_a   1.000
_cell.length_b   1.000
_cell.length_c   1.000
_cell.angle_alpha   90.00
_cell.angle_beta   90.00
_cell.angle_gamma   90.00
#
_symmetry.space_group_name_H-M   'P 1'
#
loop_
_entity.id
_entity.type
_entity.pdbx_description
1 polymer ?
#
loop_
_entity_poly.entity_id
_entity_poly.type
_entity_poly.pdbx_seq_one_letter_code
_entity_poly.pdbx_strand_id
1 'polypeptide(L)'
;MFEKLLKKIENKEAVVGVIGLGYVGLPLLIQFVKQGFQGIGFDIDSKKVNALLHGESYIKHVPIEPVNDYLKQKRLDVTISFDRLAEADCIVICVPTPLTDKMDPDLRFLVSTSETIAKVIRPGQLVVLESTTYPG
;
A
#
# COMPACT_ATOMS: atom_id res chain seq x y z
N MET A 1 -4.93 2.85 23.05
CA MET A 1 -4.76 2.23 21.71
C MET A 1 -4.23 3.23 20.70
N PHE A 2 -4.94 4.34 20.48
CA PHE A 2 -4.51 5.43 19.60
C PHE A 2 -3.16 6.04 19.97
N GLU A 3 -2.91 6.33 21.26
CA GLU A 3 -1.61 6.84 21.73
C GLU A 3 -0.43 5.91 21.41
N LYS A 4 -0.65 4.60 21.43
CA LYS A 4 0.40 3.62 21.09
C LYS A 4 0.74 3.72 19.61
N LEU A 5 -0.25 3.83 18.74
CA LEU A 5 -0.04 4.02 17.30
C LEU A 5 0.67 5.35 17.02
N LEU A 6 0.21 6.44 17.65
CA LEU A 6 0.85 7.76 17.51
C LEU A 6 2.33 7.73 17.86
N LYS A 7 2.70 7.13 19.00
CA LYS A 7 4.11 6.97 19.38
C LYS A 7 4.91 6.16 18.35
N LYS A 8 4.34 5.09 17.80
CA LYS A 8 5.01 4.32 16.72
C LYS A 8 5.21 5.18 15.46
N ILE A 9 4.25 6.02 15.11
CA ILE A 9 4.36 6.93 13.96
C ILE A 9 5.45 7.98 14.21
N GLU A 10 5.42 8.64 15.38
CA GLU A 10 6.42 9.65 15.79
C GLU A 10 7.84 9.07 15.81
N ASN A 11 8.00 7.84 16.31
CA ASN A 11 9.27 7.15 16.39
C ASN A 11 9.67 6.43 15.09
N LYS A 12 8.83 6.47 14.04
CA LYS A 12 9.02 5.76 12.76
C LYS A 12 9.10 4.22 12.88
N GLU A 13 8.51 3.68 13.93
CA GLU A 13 8.38 2.24 14.20
C GLU A 13 7.08 1.64 13.65
N ALA A 14 6.19 2.46 13.13
CA ALA A 14 4.96 2.01 12.47
C ALA A 14 5.30 1.32 11.14
N VAL A 15 4.63 0.20 10.87
CA VAL A 15 4.70 -0.47 9.56
C VAL A 15 3.61 0.11 8.66
N VAL A 16 4.00 0.60 7.48
CA VAL A 16 3.08 1.17 6.49
C VAL A 16 2.78 0.14 5.39
N GLY A 17 1.53 -0.30 5.32
CA GLY A 17 1.00 -1.11 4.23
C GLY A 17 0.39 -0.21 3.14
N VAL A 18 0.74 -0.42 1.88
CA VAL A 18 0.12 0.28 0.74
C VAL A 18 -0.51 -0.73 -0.21
N ILE A 19 -1.82 -0.59 -0.43
CA ILE A 19 -2.60 -1.45 -1.33
C ILE A 19 -2.74 -0.77 -2.70
N GLY A 20 -2.38 -1.48 -3.76
CA GLY A 20 -2.35 -1.00 -5.12
C GLY A 20 -1.00 -0.38 -5.45
N LEU A 21 -0.12 -1.14 -6.08
CA LEU A 21 1.23 -0.70 -6.46
C LEU A 21 1.22 -0.07 -7.86
N GLY A 22 0.21 0.76 -8.12
CA GLY A 22 0.10 1.54 -9.35
C GLY A 22 0.92 2.83 -9.30
N TYR A 23 0.56 3.76 -10.18
CA TYR A 23 1.22 5.07 -10.33
C TYR A 23 1.22 5.92 -9.05
N VAL A 24 0.23 5.75 -8.17
CA VAL A 24 0.16 6.47 -6.88
C VAL A 24 0.81 5.66 -5.76
N GLY A 25 0.38 4.41 -5.56
CA GLY A 25 0.77 3.64 -4.38
C GLY A 25 2.25 3.23 -4.34
N LEU A 26 2.87 2.86 -5.49
CA LEU A 26 4.29 2.50 -5.48
C LEU A 26 5.20 3.69 -5.10
N PRO A 27 5.08 4.89 -5.72
CA PRO A 27 5.83 6.06 -5.26
C PRO A 27 5.57 6.45 -3.80
N LEU A 28 4.32 6.34 -3.34
CA LEU A 28 3.97 6.65 -1.96
C LEU A 28 4.66 5.69 -0.98
N LEU A 29 4.66 4.39 -1.27
CA LEU A 29 5.36 3.37 -0.49
C LEU A 29 6.87 3.63 -0.44
N ILE A 30 7.49 3.93 -1.58
CA ILE A 30 8.91 4.30 -1.66
C ILE A 30 9.19 5.52 -0.76
N GLN A 31 8.31 6.53 -0.77
CA GLN A 31 8.49 7.73 0.03
C GLN A 31 8.37 7.45 1.53
N PHE A 32 7.44 6.60 1.98
CA PHE A 32 7.36 6.19 3.39
C PHE A 32 8.65 5.51 3.86
N VAL A 33 9.16 4.56 3.07
CA VAL A 33 10.41 3.87 3.41
C VAL A 33 11.59 4.83 3.39
N LYS A 34 11.65 5.75 2.43
CA LYS A 34 12.65 6.83 2.40
C LYS A 34 12.62 7.69 3.66
N GLN A 35 11.44 7.96 4.23
CA GLN A 35 11.28 8.75 5.44
C GLN A 35 11.66 8.01 6.74
N GLY A 36 11.89 6.69 6.69
CA GLY A 36 12.37 5.92 7.84
C GLY A 36 11.49 4.72 8.21
N PHE A 37 10.26 4.65 7.68
CA PHE A 37 9.32 3.59 8.04
C PHE A 37 9.71 2.24 7.42
N GLN A 38 9.14 1.17 7.98
CA GLN A 38 9.04 -0.12 7.28
C GLN A 38 7.82 -0.10 6.37
N GLY A 39 7.95 -0.65 5.17
CA GLY A 39 6.89 -0.67 4.16
C GLY A 39 6.54 -2.07 3.71
N ILE A 40 5.24 -2.35 3.50
CA ILE A 40 4.76 -3.55 2.81
C ILE A 40 3.83 -3.13 1.67
N GLY A 41 4.18 -3.50 0.45
CA GLY A 41 3.36 -3.27 -0.73
C GLY A 41 2.44 -4.44 -1.03
N PHE A 42 1.17 -4.17 -1.33
CA PHE A 42 0.18 -5.17 -1.67
C PHE A 42 -0.40 -4.90 -3.05
N ASP A 43 -0.37 -5.88 -3.95
CA ASP A 43 -1.07 -5.81 -5.23
C ASP A 43 -1.68 -7.18 -5.55
N ILE A 44 -2.80 -7.19 -6.26
CA ILE A 44 -3.42 -8.43 -6.74
C ILE A 44 -2.67 -8.99 -7.96
N ASP A 45 -1.94 -8.13 -8.66
CA ASP A 45 -1.17 -8.49 -9.85
C ASP A 45 0.20 -9.05 -9.44
N SER A 46 0.31 -10.38 -9.46
CA SER A 46 1.56 -11.09 -9.18
C SER A 46 2.69 -10.71 -10.13
N LYS A 47 2.40 -10.23 -11.35
CA LYS A 47 3.43 -9.79 -12.29
C LYS A 47 4.13 -8.53 -11.79
N LYS A 48 3.37 -7.57 -11.23
CA LYS A 48 3.96 -6.36 -10.64
C LYS A 48 4.83 -6.69 -9.43
N VAL A 49 4.32 -7.53 -8.53
CA VAL A 49 5.06 -7.96 -7.34
C VAL A 49 6.36 -8.66 -7.75
N ASN A 50 6.27 -9.61 -8.70
CA ASN A 50 7.45 -10.31 -9.21
C ASN A 50 8.43 -9.35 -9.89
N ALA A 51 7.97 -8.40 -10.70
CA ALA A 51 8.85 -7.41 -11.34
C ALA A 51 9.66 -6.63 -10.29
N LEU A 52 9.02 -6.12 -9.22
CA LEU A 52 9.72 -5.41 -8.15
C LEU A 52 10.74 -6.30 -7.42
N LEU A 53 10.39 -7.56 -7.16
CA LEU A 53 11.31 -8.52 -6.52
C LEU A 53 12.52 -8.86 -7.40
N HIS A 54 12.39 -8.77 -8.72
CA HIS A 54 13.50 -8.94 -9.68
C HIS A 54 14.21 -7.62 -10.02
N GLY A 55 13.82 -6.53 -9.38
CA GLY A 55 14.41 -5.21 -9.60
C GLY A 55 14.10 -4.60 -10.96
N GLU A 56 12.88 -4.84 -11.43
CA GLU A 56 12.31 -4.24 -12.63
C GLU A 56 11.19 -3.24 -12.26
N SER A 57 11.18 -2.09 -12.92
CA SER A 57 10.06 -1.15 -12.82
C SER A 57 9.12 -1.33 -14.01
N TYR A 58 7.83 -1.49 -13.73
CA TYR A 58 6.76 -1.45 -14.73
C TYR A 58 6.15 -0.05 -14.89
N ILE A 59 6.65 0.95 -14.15
CA ILE A 59 6.22 2.35 -14.25
C ILE A 59 7.39 3.18 -14.76
N LYS A 60 7.32 3.63 -16.01
CA LYS A 60 8.40 4.31 -16.75
C LYS A 60 9.11 5.44 -15.98
N HIS A 61 8.40 6.13 -15.10
CA HIS A 61 8.91 7.30 -14.37
C HIS A 61 9.20 7.03 -12.89
N VAL A 62 9.15 5.77 -12.45
CA VAL A 62 9.49 5.38 -11.08
C VAL A 62 10.81 4.62 -11.11
N PRO A 63 11.90 5.21 -10.55
CA PRO A 63 13.20 4.54 -10.48
C PRO A 63 13.11 3.31 -9.58
N ILE A 64 13.77 2.23 -10.01
CA ILE A 64 13.73 0.94 -9.31
C ILE A 64 14.81 0.81 -8.24
N GLU A 65 15.87 1.62 -8.35
CA GLU A 65 17.05 1.58 -7.48
C GLU A 65 16.67 1.72 -5.99
N PRO A 66 15.80 2.68 -5.58
CA PRO A 66 15.38 2.77 -4.18
C PRO A 66 14.65 1.52 -3.69
N VAL A 67 13.78 0.94 -4.52
CA VAL A 67 13.03 -0.28 -4.18
C VAL A 67 13.99 -1.43 -3.94
N ASN A 68 14.96 -1.64 -4.84
CA ASN A 68 15.96 -2.69 -4.73
C ASN A 68 16.78 -2.57 -3.44
N ASP A 69 17.23 -1.35 -3.12
CA ASP A 69 18.00 -1.11 -1.91
C ASP A 69 17.17 -1.36 -0.65
N TYR A 70 15.90 -0.92 -0.64
CA TYR A 70 15.01 -1.12 0.50
C TYR A 70 14.59 -2.59 0.70
N LEU A 71 14.39 -3.35 -0.38
CA LEU A 71 14.16 -4.80 -0.33
C LEU A 71 15.39 -5.52 0.26
N LYS A 72 16.60 -5.20 -0.21
CA LYS A 72 17.85 -5.78 0.32
C LYS A 72 18.06 -5.47 1.80
N GLN A 73 17.72 -4.25 2.22
CA GLN A 73 17.78 -3.81 3.62
C GLN A 73 16.65 -4.38 4.49
N LYS A 74 15.69 -5.12 3.92
CA LYS A 74 14.47 -5.60 4.59
C LYS A 74 13.64 -4.47 5.22
N ARG A 75 13.70 -3.27 4.63
CA ARG A 75 12.90 -2.11 5.02
C ARG A 75 11.63 -1.98 4.18
N LEU A 76 11.62 -2.64 3.04
CA LEU A 76 10.47 -2.80 2.15
C LEU A 76 10.24 -4.29 1.90
N ASP A 77 8.98 -4.66 1.74
CA ASP A 77 8.55 -5.95 1.21
C ASP A 77 7.38 -5.73 0.25
N VAL A 78 7.12 -6.68 -0.64
CA VAL A 78 5.99 -6.66 -1.58
C VAL A 78 5.34 -8.04 -1.68
N THR A 79 4.02 -8.09 -1.73
CA THR A 79 3.32 -9.37 -1.66
C THR A 79 1.95 -9.34 -2.35
N ILE A 80 1.47 -10.54 -2.71
CA ILE A 80 0.08 -10.80 -3.08
C ILE A 80 -0.74 -11.38 -1.92
N SER A 81 -0.11 -11.64 -0.77
CA SER A 81 -0.77 -12.22 0.40
C SER A 81 -1.38 -11.14 1.27
N PHE A 82 -2.68 -10.91 1.10
CA PHE A 82 -3.42 -9.89 1.83
C PHE A 82 -3.65 -10.23 3.31
N ASP A 83 -3.43 -11.48 3.73
CA ASP A 83 -3.45 -11.86 5.16
C ASP A 83 -2.39 -11.09 5.98
N ARG A 84 -1.31 -10.68 5.31
CA ARG A 84 -0.24 -9.89 5.91
C ARG A 84 -0.63 -8.42 6.16
N LEU A 85 -1.81 -7.97 5.75
CA LEU A 85 -2.33 -6.67 6.16
C LEU A 85 -2.42 -6.54 7.69
N ALA A 86 -2.54 -7.65 8.42
CA ALA A 86 -2.47 -7.65 9.89
C ALA A 86 -1.10 -7.21 10.46
N GLU A 87 -0.02 -7.33 9.67
CA GLU A 87 1.34 -6.88 10.05
C GLU A 87 1.46 -5.36 10.05
N ALA A 88 0.72 -4.67 9.17
CA ALA A 88 0.77 -3.21 9.06
C ALA A 88 0.14 -2.52 10.28
N ASP A 89 0.61 -1.32 10.62
CA ASP A 89 -0.05 -0.42 11.58
C ASP A 89 -0.90 0.63 10.86
N CYS A 90 -0.43 1.10 9.71
CA CYS A 90 -1.16 2.03 8.83
C CYS A 90 -1.36 1.36 7.46
N ILE A 91 -2.59 1.31 6.97
CA ILE A 91 -2.96 0.76 5.66
C ILE A 91 -3.45 1.91 4.78
N VAL A 92 -2.80 2.14 3.65
CA VAL A 92 -3.18 3.16 2.67
C VAL A 92 -3.75 2.49 1.42
N ILE A 93 -4.96 2.88 1.03
CA ILE A 93 -5.67 2.32 -0.12
C ILE A 93 -5.45 3.20 -1.35
N CYS A 94 -4.73 2.68 -2.34
CA CYS A 94 -4.41 3.34 -3.62
C CYS A 94 -4.85 2.49 -4.83
N VAL A 95 -6.03 1.88 -4.75
CA VAL A 95 -6.61 1.05 -5.82
C VAL A 95 -7.30 1.88 -6.90
N PRO A 96 -7.39 1.40 -8.15
CA PRO A 96 -7.99 2.17 -9.23
C PRO A 96 -9.49 2.38 -9.02
N THR A 97 -9.96 3.56 -9.40
CA THR A 97 -11.38 3.93 -9.47
C THR A 97 -11.67 4.40 -10.90
N PRO A 98 -11.63 3.47 -11.88
CA PRO A 98 -11.80 3.82 -13.29
C PRO A 98 -13.22 4.33 -13.53
N LEU A 99 -13.45 5.00 -14.66
CA LEU A 99 -14.80 5.40 -15.06
C LEU A 99 -15.52 4.22 -15.72
N THR A 100 -16.81 4.10 -15.43
CA THR A 100 -17.75 3.23 -16.16
C THR A 100 -18.10 3.85 -17.51
N ASP A 101 -18.82 3.10 -18.37
CA ASP A 101 -19.35 3.61 -19.65
C ASP A 101 -20.25 4.85 -19.48
N LYS A 102 -20.80 5.07 -18.28
CA LYS A 102 -21.63 6.23 -17.93
C LYS A 102 -20.84 7.42 -17.37
N MET A 103 -19.51 7.34 -17.36
CA MET A 103 -18.60 8.31 -16.74
C MET A 103 -18.72 8.44 -15.22
N ASP A 104 -19.35 7.46 -14.55
CA ASP A 104 -19.34 7.34 -13.09
C ASP A 104 -18.09 6.57 -12.63
N PRO A 105 -17.44 6.96 -11.52
CA PRO A 105 -16.44 6.14 -10.84
C PRO A 105 -16.93 4.73 -10.52
N ASP A 106 -16.17 3.74 -10.95
CA ASP A 106 -16.35 2.33 -10.60
C ASP A 106 -15.66 2.03 -9.26
N LEU A 107 -16.47 1.96 -8.20
CA LEU A 107 -15.99 1.72 -6.85
C LEU A 107 -15.80 0.24 -6.50
N ARG A 108 -16.03 -0.70 -7.42
CA ARG A 108 -15.92 -2.15 -7.12
C ARG A 108 -14.56 -2.55 -6.56
N PHE A 109 -13.49 -1.95 -7.06
CA PHE A 109 -12.12 -2.18 -6.57
C PHE A 109 -11.95 -1.70 -5.13
N LEU A 110 -12.52 -0.54 -4.80
CA LEU A 110 -12.50 0.00 -3.45
C LEU A 110 -13.29 -0.88 -2.48
N VAL A 111 -14.52 -1.24 -2.84
CA VAL A 111 -15.39 -2.13 -2.03
C VAL A 111 -14.71 -3.47 -1.77
N SER A 112 -14.18 -4.12 -2.81
CA SER A 112 -13.46 -5.40 -2.66
C SER A 112 -12.21 -5.28 -1.77
N THR A 113 -11.50 -4.15 -1.86
CA THR A 113 -10.35 -3.86 -1.00
C THR A 113 -10.78 -3.69 0.45
N SER A 114 -11.87 -2.96 0.71
CA SER A 114 -12.44 -2.79 2.05
C SER A 114 -12.90 -4.12 2.65
N GLU A 115 -13.55 -4.99 1.87
CA GLU A 115 -13.93 -6.34 2.30
C GLU A 115 -12.71 -7.22 2.62
N THR A 116 -11.63 -7.09 1.85
CA THR A 116 -10.37 -7.80 2.08
C THR A 116 -9.71 -7.33 3.38
N ILE A 117 -9.65 -6.01 3.61
CA ILE A 117 -9.15 -5.45 4.87
C ILE A 117 -10.00 -5.93 6.05
N ALA A 118 -11.32 -5.90 5.93
CA ALA A 118 -12.24 -6.27 7.01
C ALA A 118 -12.03 -7.71 7.55
N LYS A 119 -11.52 -8.63 6.71
CA LYS A 119 -11.25 -10.03 7.11
C LYS A 119 -10.06 -10.17 8.06
N VAL A 120 -9.12 -9.22 8.04
CA VAL A 120 -7.79 -9.35 8.67
C VAL A 120 -7.41 -8.14 9.52
N ILE A 121 -8.23 -7.08 9.49
CA ILE A 121 -8.02 -5.88 10.29
C ILE A 121 -8.00 -6.25 11.79
N ARG A 122 -7.09 -5.59 12.51
CA ARG A 122 -6.95 -5.73 13.95
C ARG A 122 -7.15 -4.40 14.67
N PRO A 123 -7.54 -4.43 15.95
CA PRO A 123 -7.62 -3.23 16.76
C PRO A 123 -6.31 -2.44 16.77
N GLY A 124 -6.42 -1.12 16.58
CA GLY A 124 -5.30 -0.18 16.63
C GLY A 124 -4.58 0.06 15.30
N GLN A 125 -5.13 -0.43 14.19
CA GLN A 125 -4.71 -0.03 12.85
C GLN A 125 -5.38 1.28 12.41
N LEU A 126 -4.66 2.05 11.60
CA LEU A 126 -5.20 3.18 10.83
C LEU A 126 -5.43 2.73 9.39
N VAL A 127 -6.62 3.00 8.85
CA VAL A 127 -6.93 2.80 7.43
C VAL A 127 -7.15 4.16 6.79
N VAL A 128 -6.43 4.45 5.72
CA VAL A 128 -6.50 5.70 4.96
C VAL A 128 -6.97 5.38 3.55
N LEU A 129 -8.08 6.02 3.15
CA LEU A 129 -8.57 5.99 1.78
C LEU A 129 -7.91 7.12 0.98
N GLU A 130 -7.03 6.77 0.06
CA GLU A 130 -6.37 7.73 -0.84
C GLU A 130 -6.96 7.71 -2.26
N SER A 131 -7.53 6.57 -2.69
CA SER A 131 -8.26 6.46 -3.96
C SER A 131 -9.37 7.50 -4.07
N THR A 132 -9.49 8.13 -5.25
CA THR A 132 -10.53 9.12 -5.54
C THR A 132 -11.92 8.52 -5.37
N THR A 133 -12.76 9.13 -4.53
CA THR A 133 -14.13 8.69 -4.28
C THR A 133 -15.09 9.88 -4.24
N TYR A 134 -16.38 9.60 -4.17
CA TYR A 134 -17.38 10.60 -3.84
C TYR A 134 -17.25 11.06 -2.37
N PRO A 135 -17.65 12.30 -2.04
CA PRO A 135 -17.78 12.73 -0.65
C PRO A 135 -18.79 11.86 0.12
N GLY A 136 -18.41 11.36 1.30
CA GLY A 136 -19.25 10.54 2.18
C GLY A 136 -18.49 9.38 2.80
#